data_AF-A0AAD7DGS5-F1
#
_entry.id   AF-A0AAD7DGS5-F1
#
_cell.length_a   1.000
_cell.length_b   1.000
_cell.length_c   1.000
_cell.angle_alpha   90.00
_cell.angle_beta   90.00
_cell.angle_gamma   90.00
#
_symmetry.space_group_name_H-M   'P 1'
#
loop_
_entity.id
_entity.type
_entity.pdbx_description
1 polymer ?
#
loop_
_entity_poly.entity_id
_entity_poly.type
_entity_poly.pdbx_seq_one_letter_code
_entity_poly.pdbx_strand_id
1 'polypeptide(L)'
;HSARHSDLWALSVIFLNMICGRHPWSSAELSDAGYAAFRSDNDYFLKALKLTPPTNALLRCCFHEAPLRRPTLAQLREAVNAIEFFSLEAPPMVPQTPMS
;
A
#
# COMPACT_ATOMS: atom_id res chain seq x y z
N HIS A 1 -16.79 0.62 -18.88
CA HIS A 1 -16.16 0.97 -17.59
C HIS A 1 -16.22 -0.27 -16.71
N SER A 2 -15.14 -1.06 -16.64
CA SER A 2 -15.20 -2.43 -16.08
C SER A 2 -15.00 -2.37 -14.56
N ALA A 3 -16.08 -2.63 -13.81
CA ALA A 3 -16.14 -2.61 -12.34
C ALA A 3 -14.91 -3.28 -11.68
N ARG A 4 -14.45 -4.41 -12.25
CA ARG A 4 -13.31 -5.19 -11.74
C ARG A 4 -12.02 -4.39 -11.52
N HIS A 5 -11.74 -3.39 -12.36
CA HIS A 5 -10.52 -2.58 -12.21
C HIS A 5 -10.66 -1.50 -11.14
N SER A 6 -11.86 -0.94 -10.99
CA SER A 6 -12.19 -0.01 -9.92
C SER A 6 -12.19 -0.74 -8.57
N ASP A 7 -12.67 -1.98 -8.54
CA ASP A 7 -12.69 -2.84 -7.35
C ASP A 7 -11.27 -3.09 -6.82
N LEU A 8 -10.30 -3.34 -7.69
CA LEU A 8 -8.89 -3.53 -7.28
C LEU A 8 -8.25 -2.26 -6.73
N TRP A 9 -8.60 -1.10 -7.29
CA TRP A 9 -8.12 0.18 -6.77
C TRP A 9 -8.64 0.41 -5.35
N ALA A 10 -9.95 0.28 -5.16
CA ALA A 10 -10.58 0.43 -3.84
C ALA A 10 -10.05 -0.59 -2.83
N LEU A 11 -9.89 -1.86 -3.24
CA LEU A 11 -9.31 -2.91 -2.41
C LEU A 11 -7.89 -2.57 -1.96
N SER A 12 -7.09 -1.98 -2.83
CA SER A 12 -5.71 -1.60 -2.51
C SER A 12 -5.64 -0.41 -1.55
N VAL A 13 -6.61 0.52 -1.62
CA VAL A 13 -6.77 1.58 -0.60
C VAL A 13 -7.14 0.98 0.75
N ILE A 14 -8.09 0.03 0.78
CA ILE A 14 -8.49 -0.67 2.02
C ILE A 14 -7.30 -1.43 2.61
N PHE A 15 -6.55 -2.15 1.77
CA PHE A 15 -5.37 -2.89 2.18
C PHE A 15 -4.30 -1.98 2.80
N LEU A 16 -4.03 -0.84 2.17
CA LEU A 16 -3.09 0.14 2.71
C LEU A 16 -3.55 0.73 4.06
N ASN A 17 -4.85 0.99 4.20
CA ASN A 17 -5.42 1.40 5.47
C ASN A 17 -5.27 0.33 6.57
N MET A 18 -5.37 -0.96 6.22
CA MET A 18 -5.14 -2.04 7.19
C MET A 18 -3.69 -2.12 7.65
N ILE A 19 -2.73 -1.77 6.80
CA ILE A 19 -1.29 -1.80 7.16
C ILE A 19 -0.90 -0.59 8.00
N CYS A 20 -1.28 0.62 7.58
CA CYS A 20 -0.75 1.87 8.14
C CYS A 20 -1.74 2.66 9.00
N GLY A 21 -3.04 2.31 9.00
CA GLY A 21 -4.09 3.08 9.67
C GLY A 21 -4.32 4.50 9.09
N ARG A 22 -3.73 4.81 7.94
CA ARG A 22 -3.80 6.13 7.30
C ARG A 22 -3.78 6.02 5.78
N HIS A 23 -4.39 7.03 5.14
CA HIS A 23 -4.39 7.19 3.69
C HIS A 23 -3.06 7.78 3.19
N PRO A 24 -2.60 7.38 1.99
CA PRO A 24 -1.38 7.91 1.39
C PRO A 24 -1.54 9.35 0.86
N TRP A 25 -2.74 9.70 0.41
CA TRP A 25 -3.10 11.00 -0.16
C TRP A 25 -4.58 11.29 0.12
N SER A 26 -4.97 12.55 0.02
CA SER A 26 -6.36 12.98 0.25
C SER A 26 -7.22 12.73 -0.98
N SER A 27 -6.65 12.94 -2.18
CA SER A 27 -7.26 12.57 -3.46
C SER A 27 -6.21 12.00 -4.42
N ALA A 28 -6.63 11.13 -5.34
CA ALA A 28 -5.76 10.57 -6.39
C ALA A 28 -5.66 11.54 -7.59
N GLU A 29 -5.36 12.80 -7.33
CA GLU A 29 -5.28 13.88 -8.30
C GLU A 29 -3.89 14.52 -8.29
N LEU A 30 -3.41 15.02 -9.43
CA LEU A 30 -2.10 15.69 -9.51
C LEU A 30 -2.03 16.99 -8.68
N SER A 31 -3.18 17.54 -8.28
CA SER A 31 -3.28 18.66 -7.35
C SER A 31 -2.94 18.26 -5.90
N ASP A 32 -3.08 16.99 -5.55
CA ASP A 32 -2.68 16.45 -4.25
C ASP A 32 -1.17 16.22 -4.24
N ALA A 33 -0.47 16.90 -3.35
CA ALA A 33 0.99 16.83 -3.24
C ALA A 33 1.50 15.41 -2.92
N GLY A 34 0.73 14.63 -2.15
CA GLY A 34 1.05 13.24 -1.82
C GLY A 34 0.93 12.33 -3.03
N TYR A 35 -0.14 12.48 -3.82
CA TYR A 35 -0.30 11.73 -5.07
C TYR A 35 0.74 12.13 -6.13
N ALA A 36 1.05 13.42 -6.25
CA ALA A 36 2.12 13.90 -7.14
C ALA A 36 3.51 13.34 -6.73
N ALA A 37 3.80 13.26 -5.42
CA ALA A 37 5.02 12.63 -4.92
C ALA A 37 5.04 11.13 -5.20
N PHE A 38 3.93 10.42 -4.97
CA PHE A 38 3.79 9.00 -5.33
C PHE A 38 4.07 8.72 -6.81
N ARG A 39 3.61 9.61 -7.69
CA ARG A 39 3.81 9.50 -9.15
C ARG A 39 5.26 9.70 -9.58
N SER A 40 5.99 10.56 -8.87
CA SER A 40 7.37 10.92 -9.21
C SER A 40 8.42 10.06 -8.51
N ASP A 41 8.10 9.49 -7.34
CA ASP A 41 9.02 8.70 -6.51
C ASP A 41 8.56 7.24 -6.38
N ASN A 42 9.34 6.33 -6.98
CA ASN A 42 9.08 4.89 -6.90
C ASN A 42 9.17 4.34 -5.47
N ASP A 43 9.82 5.05 -4.55
CA ASP A 43 10.02 4.65 -3.15
C ASP A 43 9.10 5.42 -2.19
N TYR A 44 8.09 6.12 -2.72
CA TYR A 44 7.18 6.94 -1.92
C TYR A 44 6.61 6.21 -0.71
N PHE A 45 6.07 4.99 -0.88
CA PHE A 45 5.49 4.26 0.24
C PHE A 45 6.54 3.77 1.25
N LEU A 46 7.78 3.51 0.83
CA LEU A 46 8.88 3.19 1.74
C LEU A 46 9.17 4.37 2.65
N LYS A 47 9.21 5.58 2.08
CA LYS A 47 9.60 6.80 2.79
C LYS A 47 8.47 7.35 3.66
N ALA A 48 7.28 7.50 3.07
CA ALA A 48 6.13 8.15 3.69
C ALA A 48 5.37 7.23 4.66
N LEU A 49 5.22 5.96 4.31
CA LEU A 49 4.41 4.99 5.06
C LEU A 49 5.23 3.90 5.75
N LYS A 50 6.57 3.94 5.63
CA LYS A 50 7.48 2.95 6.22
C LYS A 50 7.13 1.52 5.80
N LEU A 51 6.70 1.34 4.55
CA LEU A 51 6.42 0.01 4.02
C LEU A 51 7.72 -0.74 3.69
N THR A 52 7.62 -2.06 3.59
CA THR A 52 8.72 -2.88 3.09
C THR A 52 8.83 -2.79 1.55
N PRO A 53 10.03 -3.03 0.96
CA PRO A 53 10.23 -3.09 -0.49
C PRO A 53 9.20 -3.94 -1.26
N PRO A 54 8.87 -5.18 -0.85
CA PRO A 54 7.90 -5.98 -1.60
C PRO A 54 6.47 -5.41 -1.50
N THR A 55 6.10 -4.79 -0.36
CA THR A 55 4.80 -4.14 -0.20
C THR A 55 4.68 -2.89 -1.07
N ASN A 56 5.74 -2.08 -1.15
CA ASN A 56 5.79 -0.94 -2.06
C ASN A 56 5.61 -1.39 -3.52
N ALA A 57 6.36 -2.41 -3.95
CA ALA A 57 6.26 -2.93 -5.31
C ALA A 57 4.84 -3.40 -5.64
N LEU A 58 4.19 -4.13 -4.74
CA LEU A 58 2.82 -4.59 -4.91
C LEU A 58 1.83 -3.42 -5.06
N LEU A 59 1.86 -2.46 -4.13
CA LEU A 59 0.95 -1.31 -4.17
C LEU A 59 1.15 -0.44 -5.41
N ARG A 60 2.38 -0.32 -5.90
CA ARG A 60 2.66 0.38 -7.17
C ARG A 60 2.01 -0.29 -8.37
N CYS A 61 2.01 -1.63 -8.42
CA CYS A 61 1.27 -2.36 -9.45
C CYS A 61 -0.24 -2.17 -9.33
N CYS A 62 -0.77 -2.15 -8.11
CA CYS A 62 -2.20 -1.92 -7.86
C CYS A 62 -2.68 -0.52 -8.24
N PHE A 63 -1.90 0.51 -7.92
CA PHE A 63 -2.19 1.91 -8.24
C PHE A 63 -1.70 2.33 -9.63
N HIS A 64 -1.38 1.37 -10.51
CA HIS A 64 -0.98 1.69 -11.87
C HIS A 64 -2.15 2.36 -12.63
N GLU A 65 -1.88 3.45 -13.35
CA GLU A 65 -2.90 4.20 -14.10
C GLU A 65 -3.56 3.35 -15.18
N ALA A 66 -2.76 2.66 -16.00
CA ALA A 66 -3.25 1.68 -16.96
C ALA A 66 -3.93 0.49 -16.25
N PRO A 67 -5.26 0.32 -16.35
CA PRO A 67 -5.97 -0.73 -15.62
C PRO A 67 -5.53 -2.13 -16.00
N LEU A 68 -5.14 -2.33 -17.27
CA LEU A 68 -4.65 -3.60 -17.80
C LEU A 68 -3.29 -4.03 -17.24
N ARG A 69 -2.55 -3.12 -16.59
CA ARG A 69 -1.27 -3.43 -15.92
C ARG A 69 -1.44 -3.76 -14.44
N ARG A 70 -2.66 -3.65 -13.91
CA ARG A 70 -2.95 -4.01 -12.51
C ARG A 70 -3.01 -5.53 -12.38
N PRO A 71 -2.60 -6.09 -11.23
CA PRO A 71 -2.71 -7.52 -10.98
C PRO A 71 -4.19 -7.94 -10.92
N THR A 72 -4.49 -9.16 -11.35
CA THR A 72 -5.76 -9.81 -11.05
C THR A 72 -5.90 -10.06 -9.55
N LEU A 73 -7.12 -10.31 -9.06
CA LEU A 73 -7.34 -10.65 -7.65
C LEU A 73 -6.55 -11.89 -7.21
N ALA A 74 -6.40 -12.89 -8.09
CA ALA A 74 -5.60 -14.08 -7.81
C ALA A 74 -4.11 -13.73 -7.62
N GLN A 75 -3.55 -12.93 -8.52
CA GLN A 75 -2.17 -12.46 -8.44
C GLN A 75 -1.93 -11.57 -7.21
N LEU A 76 -2.89 -10.70 -6.88
CA LEU A 76 -2.83 -9.88 -5.67
C LEU A 76 -2.78 -10.76 -4.42
N ARG A 77 -3.65 -11.77 -4.34
CA ARG A 77 -3.66 -12.72 -3.22
C ARG A 77 -2.34 -13.48 -3.09
N GLU A 78 -1.80 -13.97 -4.20
CA GLU A 78 -0.49 -14.64 -4.21
C GLU A 78 0.63 -13.72 -3.74
N ALA A 79 0.67 -12.48 -4.24
CA ALA A 79 1.68 -11.49 -3.85
C ALA A 79 1.58 -11.12 -2.36
N VAL A 80 0.36 -10.92 -1.83
CA VAL A 80 0.15 -10.64 -0.40
C VAL A 80 0.63 -11.81 0.46
N ASN A 81 0.31 -13.06 0.09
CA ASN A 81 0.74 -14.25 0.83
C ASN A 81 2.26 -14.47 0.80
N ALA A 82 2.96 -13.90 -0.19
CA ALA A 82 4.42 -13.99 -0.31
C ALA A 82 5.15 -12.91 0.51
N ILE A 83 4.45 -11.92 1.07
CA ILE A 83 5.05 -10.85 1.87
C ILE A 83 5.03 -11.26 3.35
N GLU A 84 6.22 -11.37 3.95
CA GLU A 84 6.38 -11.72 5.37
C GLU A 84 6.08 -10.52 6.30
N PHE A 85 6.54 -9.33 5.92
CA PHE A 85 6.35 -8.09 6.67
C PHE A 85 5.85 -6.98 5.75
N PHE A 86 4.72 -6.36 6.11
CA PHE A 86 4.11 -5.31 5.30
C PHE A 86 4.67 -3.92 5.60
N SER A 87 4.95 -3.63 6.87
CA SER A 87 5.53 -2.38 7.36
C SER A 87 6.81 -2.63 8.16
N LEU A 88 7.64 -1.60 8.24
CA LEU A 88 8.87 -1.54 9.03
C LEU A 88 8.62 -1.05 10.46
N GLU A 89 7.37 -0.69 10.80
CA GLU A 89 7.00 -0.34 12.16
C GLU A 89 7.06 -1.61 13.00
N ALA A 90 7.83 -1.57 14.09
CA ALA A 90 7.86 -2.68 15.04
C ALA A 90 6.44 -2.91 15.58
N PRO A 91 6.00 -4.17 15.81
CA PRO A 91 4.77 -4.41 16.56
C PRO A 91 4.86 -3.59 17.86
N PRO A 92 3.76 -3.00 18.35
CA PRO A 92 3.79 -2.18 19.55
C PRO A 92 4.53 -2.99 20.61
N MET A 93 5.70 -2.48 21.02
CA MET A 93 6.44 -3.05 22.13
C MET A 93 5.47 -2.98 23.30
N VAL A 94 4.84 -4.11 23.64
CA VAL A 94 4.11 -4.25 24.89
C VAL A 94 5.17 -3.93 25.93
N PRO A 95 5.01 -2.87 26.76
CA PRO A 95 5.94 -2.64 27.84
C PRO A 95 5.93 -3.93 28.64
N GLN A 96 7.02 -4.70 28.60
CA GLN A 96 7.18 -5.83 29.49
C GLN A 96 7.26 -5.18 30.86
N THR A 97 6.15 -5.15 31.59
CA THR A 97 6.15 -4.73 32.98
C THR A 97 7.20 -5.60 33.65
N PRO A 98 8.32 -5.04 34.15
CA PRO A 98 9.21 -5.83 34.95
C PRO A 98 8.38 -6.31 36.14
N MET A 99 8.25 -7.63 36.27
CA MET A 99 7.76 -8.24 37.49
C MET A 99 8.80 -7.95 38.57
N SER A 100 8.63 -6.86 39.33
CA SER A 100 9.14 -6.62 40.69
C SER A 100 8.59 -5.30 41.21
#